data_AF-A0A7W1H734-F1
#
_entry.id   AF-A0A7W1H734-F1
#
_cell.length_a   1.000
_cell.length_b   1.000
_cell.length_c   1.000
_cell.angle_alpha   90.00
_cell.angle_beta   90.00
_cell.angle_gamma   90.00
#
_symmetry.space_group_name_H-M   'P 1'
#
loop_
_entity.id
_entity.type
_entity.pdbx_description
1 polymer ?
#
loop_
_entity_poly.entity_id
_entity_poly.type
_entity_poly.pdbx_seq_one_letter_code
_entity_poly.pdbx_strand_id
1 'polypeptide(L)'
;MIQETPGKLTAKDRKLANFFYWTPWIAFPLVALPFPLVFFFLFLTSAATDTAAVYLLLAGVGLALGAFVGGLVLILLFIYRQRWLRRLRDKLAADGITASEVIWFTEELSTAERKTLLETSKHSPLLGDAYRETLASRLTASRIIATTDKELVKVRSRINRARALAGADTKTLLIDLESDQQQLQMLKTESNARLAEARARLHTIEAAGSRSLNQAETQAMLRRLSATQDHLPLVIEMDQLERKSLQEAERDLKERESSLDTPGGSGSSR
;
A
#
# COMPACT_ATOMS: atom_id res chain seq x y z
N MET A 1 5.14 -30.62 -1.90
CA MET A 1 4.94 -29.70 -3.03
C MET A 1 4.01 -28.61 -2.56
N ILE A 2 4.52 -27.40 -2.32
CA ILE A 2 3.71 -26.26 -1.89
C ILE A 2 3.08 -25.70 -3.17
N GLN A 3 1.75 -25.85 -3.30
CA GLN A 3 1.00 -25.17 -4.35
C GLN A 3 1.03 -23.68 -3.99
N GLU A 4 1.90 -22.90 -4.64
CA GLU A 4 1.77 -21.45 -4.63
C GLU A 4 0.38 -21.15 -5.18
N THR A 5 -0.53 -20.67 -4.32
CA THR A 5 -1.80 -20.16 -4.78
C THR A 5 -1.51 -19.07 -5.80
N PRO A 6 -1.98 -19.20 -7.05
CA PRO A 6 -1.65 -18.24 -8.09
C PRO A 6 -2.21 -16.89 -7.67
N GLY A 7 -1.30 -15.96 -7.33
CA GLY A 7 -1.65 -14.58 -7.03
C GLY A 7 -2.45 -13.94 -8.17
N LYS A 8 -3.19 -12.88 -7.87
CA LYS A 8 -4.04 -12.15 -8.84
C LYS A 8 -3.21 -11.46 -9.93
N LEU A 9 -1.90 -11.33 -9.72
CA LEU A 9 -0.94 -10.94 -10.74
C LEU A 9 -1.03 -11.79 -12.01
N THR A 10 -1.37 -11.13 -13.12
CA THR A 10 -1.31 -11.75 -14.44
C THR A 10 0.14 -12.17 -14.73
N ALA A 11 0.34 -13.36 -15.34
CA ALA A 11 1.67 -13.81 -15.77
C ALA A 11 2.41 -12.77 -16.65
N LYS A 12 1.64 -11.95 -17.37
CA LYS A 12 2.13 -10.80 -18.16
C LYS A 12 2.81 -9.75 -17.29
N ASP A 13 2.24 -9.40 -16.13
CA ASP A 13 2.80 -8.38 -15.23
C ASP A 13 4.11 -8.85 -14.60
N ARG A 14 4.20 -10.14 -14.23
CA ARG A 14 5.45 -10.75 -13.76
C ARG A 14 6.54 -10.70 -14.83
N LYS A 15 6.21 -11.04 -16.08
CA LYS A 15 7.16 -10.96 -17.21
C LYS A 15 7.60 -9.53 -17.48
N LEU A 16 6.67 -8.58 -17.49
CA LEU A 16 6.96 -7.16 -17.68
C LEU A 16 7.87 -6.62 -16.58
N ALA A 17 7.63 -6.97 -15.32
CA ALA A 17 8.49 -6.54 -14.24
C ALA A 17 9.92 -7.07 -14.35
N ASN A 18 10.08 -8.36 -14.73
CA ASN A 18 11.39 -8.92 -14.97
C ASN A 18 12.08 -8.23 -16.18
N PHE A 19 11.32 -7.95 -17.23
CA PHE A 19 11.81 -7.19 -18.39
C PHE A 19 12.29 -5.78 -17.99
N PHE A 20 11.48 -5.03 -17.23
CA PHE A 20 11.80 -3.67 -16.76
C PHE A 20 12.97 -3.60 -15.78
N TYR A 21 13.36 -4.73 -15.17
CA TYR A 21 14.58 -4.79 -14.38
C TYR A 21 15.83 -4.63 -15.26
N TRP A 22 15.84 -5.28 -16.42
CA TRP A 22 16.95 -5.28 -17.37
C TRP A 22 16.89 -4.15 -18.39
N THR A 23 15.70 -3.62 -18.69
CA THR A 23 15.51 -2.59 -19.74
C THR A 23 16.47 -1.39 -19.61
N PRO A 24 16.66 -0.76 -18.43
CA PRO A 24 17.56 0.41 -18.33
C PRO A 24 19.02 0.07 -18.64
N TRP A 25 19.47 -1.12 -18.23
CA TRP A 25 20.83 -1.60 -18.43
C TRP A 25 21.12 -1.96 -19.88
N ILE A 26 20.11 -2.40 -20.64
CA ILE A 26 20.24 -2.74 -22.06
C ILE A 26 20.03 -1.50 -22.93
N ALA A 27 19.09 -0.62 -22.56
CA ALA A 27 18.76 0.57 -23.35
C ALA A 27 19.92 1.57 -23.41
N PHE A 28 20.66 1.76 -22.31
CA PHE A 28 21.81 2.67 -22.29
C PHE A 28 22.89 2.31 -23.32
N PRO A 29 23.49 1.10 -23.32
CA PRO A 29 24.48 0.73 -24.32
C PRO A 29 23.86 0.71 -25.72
N LEU A 30 22.63 0.26 -25.87
CA LEU A 30 21.96 0.20 -27.19
C LEU A 30 21.80 1.59 -27.84
N VAL A 31 21.57 2.63 -27.05
CA VAL A 31 21.41 4.01 -27.54
C VAL A 31 22.76 4.74 -27.63
N ALA A 32 23.67 4.50 -26.68
CA ALA A 32 24.92 5.25 -26.58
C ALA A 32 26.06 4.72 -27.47
N LEU A 33 26.13 3.41 -27.73
CA LEU A 33 27.24 2.78 -28.46
C LEU A 33 27.20 2.79 -29.99
N PRO A 34 26.05 2.75 -30.70
CA PRO A 34 26.08 2.49 -32.14
C PRO A 34 26.79 3.60 -32.92
N PHE A 35 26.60 4.86 -32.53
CA PHE A 35 27.24 5.99 -33.19
C PHE A 35 28.77 6.00 -33.00
N PRO A 36 29.33 5.99 -31.77
CA PRO A 36 30.77 5.96 -31.58
C PRO A 36 31.43 4.69 -32.12
N LEU A 37 30.75 3.53 -32.10
CA LEU A 37 31.29 2.30 -32.69
C LEU A 37 31.49 2.41 -34.21
N VAL A 38 30.56 3.03 -34.94
CA VAL A 38 30.70 3.23 -36.39
C VAL A 38 31.90 4.11 -36.71
N PHE A 39 32.07 5.25 -36.01
CA PHE A 39 33.22 6.14 -36.24
C PHE A 39 34.54 5.52 -35.80
N PHE A 40 34.54 4.72 -34.72
CA PHE A 40 35.70 3.98 -34.28
C PHE A 40 36.11 2.89 -35.29
N PHE A 41 35.14 2.21 -35.91
CA PHE A 41 35.42 1.25 -36.96
C PHE A 41 35.97 1.93 -38.23
N LEU A 42 35.40 3.07 -38.63
CA LEU A 42 35.91 3.87 -39.74
C LEU A 42 37.36 4.34 -39.48
N PHE A 43 37.66 4.74 -38.24
CA PHE A 43 39.01 5.06 -37.80
C PHE A 43 39.98 3.87 -38.00
N LEU A 44 39.62 2.67 -37.56
CA LEU A 44 40.43 1.45 -37.71
C LEU A 44 40.70 1.08 -39.18
N THR A 45 39.75 1.39 -40.07
CA THR A 45 39.88 1.10 -41.52
C THR A 45 40.56 2.22 -42.31
N SER A 46 40.85 3.37 -41.70
CA SER A 46 41.42 4.53 -42.39
C SER A 46 42.92 4.35 -42.60
N ALA A 47 43.35 4.26 -43.86
CA ALA A 47 44.76 4.14 -44.22
C ALA A 47 45.54 5.48 -44.15
N ALA A 48 44.84 6.63 -44.24
CA ALA A 48 45.46 7.95 -44.16
C ALA A 48 45.39 8.52 -42.74
N THR A 49 46.50 9.11 -42.29
CA THR A 49 46.67 9.68 -40.93
C THR A 49 45.77 10.89 -40.70
N ASP A 50 45.57 11.73 -41.71
CA ASP A 50 44.78 12.96 -41.59
C ASP A 50 43.28 12.67 -41.42
N THR A 51 42.75 11.68 -42.14
CA THR A 51 41.35 11.26 -42.01
C THR A 51 41.11 10.48 -40.72
N ALA A 52 42.11 9.74 -40.24
CA ALA A 52 42.03 8.99 -38.99
C ALA A 52 41.81 9.93 -37.78
N ALA A 53 42.53 11.06 -37.72
CA ALA A 53 42.37 12.03 -36.63
C ALA A 53 40.94 12.62 -36.58
N VAL A 54 40.35 12.91 -37.75
CA VAL A 54 38.97 13.41 -37.86
C VAL A 54 37.96 12.38 -37.38
N TYR A 55 38.08 11.11 -37.79
CA TYR A 55 37.19 10.05 -37.32
C TYR A 55 37.29 9.80 -35.82
N LEU A 56 38.49 9.91 -35.23
CA LEU A 56 38.67 9.79 -33.79
C LEU A 56 37.99 10.94 -33.02
N LEU A 57 38.10 12.18 -33.52
CA LEU A 57 37.41 13.33 -32.94
C LEU A 57 35.88 13.16 -33.04
N LEU A 58 35.37 12.73 -34.20
CA LEU A 58 33.94 12.44 -34.37
C LEU A 58 33.47 11.29 -33.48
N ALA A 59 34.30 10.26 -33.27
CA ALA A 59 34.01 9.17 -32.34
C ALA A 59 33.93 9.70 -30.89
N GLY A 60 34.84 10.59 -30.49
CA GLY A 60 34.83 11.22 -29.17
C GLY A 60 33.60 12.11 -28.94
N VAL A 61 33.26 12.97 -29.90
CA VAL A 61 32.06 13.82 -29.85
C VAL A 61 30.79 12.96 -29.89
N GLY A 62 30.77 11.93 -30.74
CA GLY A 62 29.69 10.96 -30.84
C GLY A 62 29.48 10.18 -29.55
N LEU A 63 30.56 9.83 -28.84
CA LEU A 63 30.49 9.22 -27.51
C LEU A 63 29.93 10.19 -26.49
N ALA A 64 30.39 11.44 -26.45
CA ALA A 64 29.89 12.45 -25.52
C ALA A 64 28.38 12.71 -25.73
N LEU A 65 27.95 12.91 -26.98
CA LEU A 65 26.54 13.08 -27.34
C LEU A 65 25.72 11.81 -27.06
N GLY A 66 26.25 10.64 -27.42
CA GLY A 66 25.61 9.35 -27.18
C GLY A 66 25.44 9.05 -25.69
N ALA A 67 26.43 9.38 -24.86
CA ALA A 67 26.35 9.26 -23.41
C ALA A 67 25.33 10.24 -22.81
N PHE A 68 25.25 11.47 -23.32
CA PHE A 68 24.25 12.44 -22.87
C PHE A 68 22.82 11.98 -23.20
N VAL A 69 22.57 11.58 -24.45
CA VAL A 69 21.27 11.06 -24.90
C VAL A 69 20.93 9.76 -24.17
N GLY A 70 21.88 8.83 -24.07
CA GLY A 70 21.72 7.58 -23.33
C GLY A 70 21.40 7.80 -21.86
N GLY A 71 22.06 8.77 -21.21
CA GLY A 71 21.79 9.18 -19.84
C GLY A 71 20.38 9.75 -19.67
N LEU A 72 19.94 10.60 -20.60
CA LEU A 72 18.58 11.15 -20.59
C LEU A 72 17.51 10.05 -20.76
N VAL A 73 17.72 9.11 -21.68
CA VAL A 73 16.85 7.95 -21.87
C VAL A 73 16.82 7.08 -20.61
N LEU A 74 17.97 6.84 -19.97
CA LEU A 74 18.07 6.08 -18.72
C LEU A 74 17.25 6.74 -17.61
N ILE A 75 17.39 8.06 -17.42
CA ILE A 75 16.60 8.82 -16.43
C ILE A 75 15.10 8.69 -16.73
N LEU A 76 14.70 8.84 -17.99
CA LEU A 76 13.29 8.77 -18.40
C LEU A 76 12.70 7.37 -18.17
N LEU A 77 13.46 6.31 -18.50
CA LEU A 77 13.09 4.93 -18.21
C LEU A 77 12.99 4.65 -16.71
N PHE A 78 13.89 5.22 -15.91
CA PHE A 78 13.86 5.07 -14.46
C PHE A 78 12.60 5.70 -13.86
N ILE A 79 12.26 6.93 -14.28
CA ILE A 79 11.02 7.61 -13.87
C ILE A 79 9.78 6.82 -14.32
N TYR A 80 9.78 6.33 -15.56
CA TYR A 80 8.69 5.51 -16.09
C TYR A 80 8.49 4.24 -15.26
N ARG A 81 9.58 3.52 -14.96
CA ARG A 81 9.58 2.32 -14.11
C ARG A 81 8.99 2.62 -12.73
N GLN A 82 9.42 3.70 -12.08
CA GLN A 82 8.90 4.09 -10.77
C GLN A 82 7.38 4.36 -10.83
N ARG A 83 6.92 5.09 -11.85
CA ARG A 83 5.49 5.37 -12.05
C ARG A 83 4.69 4.09 -12.32
N TRP A 84 5.23 3.18 -13.13
CA TRP A 84 4.60 1.90 -13.44
C TRP A 84 4.45 1.04 -12.18
N LEU A 85 5.52 0.91 -11.38
CA LEU A 85 5.49 0.15 -10.13
C LEU A 85 4.48 0.72 -9.12
N ARG A 86 4.39 2.06 -9.01
CA ARG A 86 3.37 2.71 -8.18
C ARG A 86 1.96 2.34 -8.64
N ARG A 87 1.68 2.45 -9.94
CA ARG A 87 0.36 2.06 -10.51
C ARG A 87 0.04 0.59 -10.31
N LEU A 88 1.03 -0.29 -10.45
CA LEU A 88 0.85 -1.73 -10.23
C LEU A 88 0.50 -1.99 -8.75
N ARG A 89 1.26 -1.41 -7.82
CA ARG A 89 0.98 -1.51 -6.38
C ARG A 89 -0.40 -0.99 -6.01
N ASP A 90 -0.84 0.11 -6.62
CA ASP A 90 -2.16 0.68 -6.35
C ASP A 90 -3.28 -0.22 -6.89
N LYS A 91 -3.10 -0.84 -8.06
CA LYS A 91 -4.04 -1.85 -8.58
C LYS A 91 -4.11 -3.08 -7.67
N LEU A 92 -2.96 -3.62 -7.27
CA LEU A 92 -2.90 -4.77 -6.35
C LEU A 92 -3.54 -4.45 -5.00
N ALA A 93 -3.35 -3.24 -4.50
CA ALA A 93 -3.98 -2.80 -3.27
C ALA A 93 -5.51 -2.69 -3.39
N ALA A 94 -6.01 -2.23 -4.54
CA ALA A 94 -7.45 -2.15 -4.79
C ALA A 94 -8.11 -3.54 -4.80
N ASP A 95 -7.42 -4.55 -5.32
CA ASP A 95 -7.91 -5.93 -5.38
C ASP A 95 -7.68 -6.72 -4.08
N GLY A 96 -6.96 -6.14 -3.11
CA GLY A 96 -6.50 -6.81 -1.90
C GLY A 96 -5.19 -7.57 -2.12
N ILE A 97 -4.21 -7.33 -1.27
CA ILE A 97 -2.86 -7.90 -1.39
C ILE A 97 -2.91 -9.36 -0.97
N THR A 98 -2.41 -10.26 -1.83
CA THR A 98 -2.27 -11.69 -1.48
C THR A 98 -0.89 -12.01 -0.90
N ALA A 99 -0.76 -13.16 -0.23
CA ALA A 99 0.50 -13.63 0.36
C ALA A 99 1.66 -13.68 -0.66
N SER A 100 1.37 -14.09 -1.90
CA SER A 100 2.35 -14.14 -3.00
C SER A 100 2.79 -12.75 -3.48
N GLU A 101 1.98 -11.72 -3.26
CA GLU A 101 2.20 -10.36 -3.75
C GLU A 101 2.97 -9.48 -2.77
N VAL A 102 3.16 -9.92 -1.53
CA VAL A 102 3.88 -9.17 -0.48
C VAL A 102 5.28 -8.74 -0.92
N ILE A 103 5.94 -9.52 -1.77
CA ILE A 103 7.28 -9.21 -2.30
C ILE A 103 7.30 -7.88 -3.07
N TRP A 104 6.19 -7.50 -3.72
CA TRP A 104 6.05 -6.24 -4.44
C TRP A 104 5.91 -5.01 -3.52
N PHE A 105 5.69 -5.25 -2.22
CA PHE A 105 5.54 -4.23 -1.19
C PHE A 105 6.72 -4.23 -0.21
N THR A 106 7.88 -4.76 -0.62
CA THR A 106 9.12 -4.80 0.17
C THR A 106 9.57 -3.43 0.68
N GLU A 107 9.28 -2.34 -0.05
CA GLU A 107 9.55 -0.97 0.39
C GLU A 107 8.68 -0.51 1.56
N GLU A 108 7.49 -1.09 1.75
CA GLU A 108 6.55 -0.79 2.84
C GLU A 108 6.74 -1.69 4.06
N LEU A 109 7.57 -2.74 3.91
CA LEU A 109 7.96 -3.63 5.00
C LEU A 109 9.13 -3.02 5.79
N SER A 110 9.08 -3.17 7.11
CA SER A 110 10.20 -2.78 7.97
C SER A 110 11.41 -3.67 7.72
N THR A 111 12.61 -3.19 8.06
CA THR A 111 13.84 -3.98 7.97
C THR A 111 13.76 -5.27 8.79
N ALA A 112 13.13 -5.20 9.98
CA ALA A 112 12.87 -6.35 10.84
C ALA A 112 11.92 -7.36 10.18
N GLU A 113 10.78 -6.90 9.66
CA GLU A 113 9.79 -7.76 8.98
C GLU A 113 10.41 -8.49 7.77
N ARG A 114 11.25 -7.80 6.99
CA ARG A 114 11.95 -8.42 5.85
C ARG A 114 12.93 -9.51 6.31
N LYS A 115 13.67 -9.27 7.39
CA LYS A 115 14.61 -10.25 7.94
C LYS A 115 13.85 -11.46 8.49
N THR A 116 12.82 -11.23 9.31
CA THR A 116 12.03 -12.31 9.90
C THR A 116 11.34 -13.14 8.82
N LEU A 117 10.77 -12.51 7.79
CA LEU A 117 10.19 -13.24 6.67
C LEU A 117 11.19 -14.19 6.00
N LEU A 118 12.44 -13.75 5.80
CA LEU A 118 13.48 -14.54 5.18
C LEU A 118 13.95 -15.68 6.09
N GLU A 119 14.08 -15.41 7.39
CA GLU A 119 14.48 -16.40 8.41
C GLU A 119 13.40 -17.46 8.63
N THR A 120 12.15 -17.04 8.84
CA THR A 120 11.00 -17.93 9.05
C THR A 120 10.71 -18.78 7.82
N SER A 121 10.79 -18.20 6.61
CA SER A 121 10.60 -18.99 5.38
C SER A 121 11.69 -20.04 5.15
N LYS A 122 12.91 -19.80 5.64
CA LYS A 122 14.01 -20.77 5.59
C LYS A 122 13.84 -21.90 6.60
N HIS A 123 13.35 -21.60 7.81
CA HIS A 123 13.21 -22.59 8.89
C HIS A 123 11.92 -23.40 8.81
N SER A 124 10.81 -22.78 8.41
CA SER A 124 9.51 -23.44 8.38
C SER A 124 8.63 -22.82 7.29
N PRO A 125 8.43 -23.52 6.14
CA PRO A 125 7.69 -22.94 5.03
C PRO A 125 6.24 -22.60 5.40
N LEU A 126 5.59 -23.40 6.25
CA LEU A 126 4.22 -23.16 6.72
C LEU A 126 4.09 -21.87 7.55
N LEU A 127 5.05 -21.61 8.45
CA LEU A 127 5.10 -20.35 9.20
C LEU A 127 5.40 -19.17 8.29
N GLY A 128 6.27 -19.38 7.29
CA GLY A 128 6.55 -18.38 6.27
C GLY A 128 5.31 -17.96 5.49
N ASP A 129 4.48 -18.92 5.07
CA ASP A 129 3.24 -18.64 4.35
C ASP A 129 2.21 -17.92 5.23
N ALA A 130 2.02 -18.36 6.48
CA ALA A 130 1.15 -17.66 7.44
C ALA A 130 1.65 -16.24 7.76
N TYR A 131 2.97 -16.04 7.84
CA TYR A 131 3.58 -14.72 8.03
C TYR A 131 3.32 -13.83 6.80
N ARG A 132 3.48 -14.35 5.58
CA ARG A 132 3.17 -13.62 4.34
C ARG A 132 1.70 -13.23 4.26
N GLU A 133 0.80 -14.15 4.57
CA GLU A 133 -0.64 -13.86 4.59
C GLU A 133 -0.98 -12.76 5.60
N THR A 134 -0.43 -12.85 6.81
CA THR A 134 -0.63 -11.84 7.85
C THR A 134 -0.03 -10.48 7.43
N LEU A 135 1.15 -10.47 6.81
CA LEU A 135 1.74 -9.25 6.23
C LEU A 135 0.87 -8.66 5.14
N ALA A 136 0.29 -9.48 4.27
CA ALA A 136 -0.60 -9.04 3.21
C ALA A 136 -1.87 -8.39 3.77
N SER A 137 -2.47 -8.98 4.81
CA SER A 137 -3.59 -8.40 5.55
C SER A 137 -3.23 -7.06 6.19
N ARG A 138 -2.07 -6.97 6.88
CA ARG A 138 -1.57 -5.73 7.49
C ARG A 138 -1.38 -4.62 6.44
N LEU A 139 -0.73 -4.93 5.32
CA LEU A 139 -0.47 -3.96 4.25
C LEU A 139 -1.77 -3.48 3.60
N THR A 140 -2.72 -4.39 3.39
CA THR A 140 -4.06 -4.05 2.86
C THR A 140 -4.78 -3.10 3.81
N ALA A 141 -4.86 -3.44 5.10
CA ALA A 141 -5.50 -2.58 6.11
C ALA A 141 -4.83 -1.21 6.21
N SER A 142 -3.49 -1.16 6.24
CA SER A 142 -2.73 0.10 6.27
C SER A 142 -3.00 0.98 5.07
N ARG A 143 -3.16 0.39 3.88
CA ARG A 143 -3.46 1.13 2.66
C ARG A 143 -4.89 1.64 2.61
N ILE A 144 -5.87 0.82 3.04
CA ILE A 144 -7.27 1.25 3.16
C ILE A 144 -7.35 2.48 4.08
N ILE A 145 -6.66 2.46 5.24
CA ILE A 145 -6.60 3.63 6.13
C ILE A 145 -6.04 4.85 5.40
N ALA A 146 -4.90 4.72 4.72
CA ALA A 146 -4.27 5.83 4.01
C ALA A 146 -5.12 6.38 2.85
N THR A 147 -5.87 5.53 2.14
CA THR A 147 -6.80 5.97 1.09
C THR A 147 -8.02 6.65 1.68
N THR A 148 -8.59 6.08 2.74
CA THR A 148 -9.76 6.63 3.43
C THR A 148 -9.45 7.99 4.04
N ASP A 149 -8.26 8.20 4.59
CA ASP A 149 -7.84 9.52 5.08
C ASP A 149 -7.78 10.58 3.98
N LYS A 150 -7.28 10.22 2.79
CA LYS A 150 -7.26 11.13 1.64
C LYS A 150 -8.67 11.45 1.16
N GLU A 151 -9.55 10.45 1.09
CA GLU A 151 -10.94 10.65 0.67
C GLU A 151 -11.73 11.46 1.71
N LEU A 152 -11.52 11.25 3.01
CA LEU A 152 -12.12 12.06 4.08
C LEU A 152 -11.76 13.54 3.94
N VAL A 153 -10.49 13.87 3.62
CA VAL A 153 -10.08 15.26 3.37
C VAL A 153 -10.81 15.85 2.16
N LYS A 154 -10.93 15.09 1.07
CA LYS A 154 -11.66 15.53 -0.14
C LYS A 154 -13.15 15.73 0.16
N VAL A 155 -13.81 14.79 0.81
CA VAL A 155 -15.24 14.89 1.18
C VAL A 155 -15.47 16.09 2.10
N ARG A 156 -14.65 16.27 3.15
CA ARG A 156 -14.72 17.46 4.02
C ARG A 156 -14.57 18.77 3.24
N SER A 157 -13.63 18.83 2.28
CA SER A 157 -13.47 20.00 1.43
C SER A 157 -14.70 20.27 0.53
N ARG A 158 -15.41 19.20 0.11
CA ARG A 158 -16.64 19.31 -0.69
C ARG A 158 -17.80 19.76 0.16
N ILE A 159 -17.95 19.23 1.38
CA ILE A 159 -18.95 19.66 2.36
C ILE A 159 -18.79 21.15 2.65
N ASN A 160 -17.57 21.61 2.94
CA ASN A 160 -17.31 23.04 3.23
C ASN A 160 -17.66 23.94 2.03
N ARG A 161 -17.36 23.51 0.81
CA ARG A 161 -17.72 24.23 -0.42
C ARG A 161 -19.23 24.25 -0.66
N ALA A 162 -19.91 23.12 -0.46
CA ALA A 162 -21.36 23.02 -0.61
C ALA A 162 -22.12 23.88 0.42
N ARG A 163 -21.63 23.93 1.67
CA ARG A 163 -22.17 24.81 2.71
C ARG A 163 -22.03 26.30 2.35
N ALA A 164 -20.92 26.69 1.72
CA ALA A 164 -20.68 28.07 1.30
C ALA A 164 -21.61 28.53 0.14
N LEU A 165 -22.14 27.61 -0.66
CA LEU A 165 -22.94 27.94 -1.85
C LEU A 165 -24.44 28.17 -1.56
N ALA A 166 -24.92 27.89 -0.34
CA ALA A 166 -26.26 28.23 0.21
C ALA A 166 -27.43 28.28 -0.81
N GLY A 167 -27.62 27.22 -1.61
CA GLY A 167 -28.71 27.10 -2.59
C GLY A 167 -29.74 26.04 -2.20
N ALA A 168 -30.93 26.07 -2.80
CA ALA A 168 -31.99 25.07 -2.53
C ALA A 168 -31.57 23.64 -2.90
N ASP A 169 -30.79 23.48 -3.98
CA ASP A 169 -30.32 22.19 -4.50
C ASP A 169 -29.10 21.62 -3.73
N THR A 170 -28.50 22.35 -2.78
CA THR A 170 -27.31 21.86 -2.06
C THR A 170 -27.65 20.99 -0.87
N LYS A 171 -28.92 20.95 -0.42
CA LYS A 171 -29.34 20.17 0.74
C LYS A 171 -29.20 18.66 0.53
N THR A 172 -29.61 18.14 -0.63
CA THR A 172 -29.50 16.72 -0.97
C THR A 172 -28.04 16.30 -1.09
N LEU A 173 -27.22 17.08 -1.81
CA LEU A 173 -25.78 16.86 -1.92
C LEU A 173 -25.08 16.86 -0.54
N LEU A 174 -25.47 17.73 0.38
CA LEU A 174 -24.91 17.76 1.73
C LEU A 174 -25.23 16.49 2.51
N ILE A 175 -26.46 16.00 2.42
CA ILE A 175 -26.87 14.74 3.06
C ILE A 175 -26.04 13.57 2.50
N ASP A 176 -25.87 13.50 1.17
CA ASP A 176 -25.07 12.46 0.54
C ASP A 176 -23.59 12.52 0.98
N LEU A 177 -22.99 13.72 0.99
CA LEU A 177 -21.59 13.91 1.41
C LEU A 177 -21.38 13.61 2.90
N GLU A 178 -22.37 13.91 3.76
CA GLU A 178 -22.32 13.58 5.18
C GLU A 178 -22.46 12.06 5.41
N SER A 179 -23.32 11.39 4.63
CA SER A 179 -23.41 9.92 4.62
C SER A 179 -22.09 9.28 4.18
N ASP A 180 -21.50 9.75 3.08
CA ASP A 180 -20.20 9.31 2.59
C ASP A 180 -19.10 9.50 3.66
N GLN A 181 -19.11 10.64 4.35
CA GLN A 181 -18.17 10.89 5.44
C GLN A 181 -18.32 9.85 6.56
N GLN A 182 -19.55 9.52 6.97
CA GLN A 182 -19.81 8.53 8.01
C GLN A 182 -19.36 7.12 7.57
N GLN A 183 -19.65 6.73 6.33
CA GLN A 183 -19.22 5.44 5.78
C GLN A 183 -17.69 5.34 5.74
N LEU A 184 -17.00 6.39 5.31
CA LEU A 184 -15.53 6.44 5.31
C LEU A 184 -14.97 6.38 6.74
N GLN A 185 -15.61 7.03 7.72
CA GLN A 185 -15.19 6.93 9.13
C GLN A 185 -15.34 5.51 9.67
N MET A 186 -16.45 4.84 9.37
CA MET A 186 -16.69 3.45 9.76
C MET A 186 -15.65 2.51 9.12
N LEU A 187 -15.37 2.67 7.82
CA LEU A 187 -14.34 1.92 7.11
C LEU A 187 -12.95 2.13 7.74
N LYS A 188 -12.64 3.36 8.16
CA LYS A 188 -11.38 3.67 8.86
C LYS A 188 -11.31 2.95 10.20
N THR A 189 -12.38 2.94 10.98
CA THR A 189 -12.39 2.25 12.29
C THR A 189 -12.23 0.74 12.12
N GLU A 190 -12.93 0.13 11.16
CA GLU A 190 -12.79 -1.29 10.86
C GLU A 190 -11.37 -1.63 10.41
N SER A 191 -10.81 -0.83 9.50
CA SER A 191 -9.46 -1.07 8.99
C SER A 191 -8.39 -0.92 10.07
N ASN A 192 -8.57 -0.01 11.03
CA ASN A 192 -7.69 0.11 12.19
C ASN A 192 -7.76 -1.13 13.10
N ALA A 193 -8.96 -1.68 13.31
CA ALA A 193 -9.12 -2.92 14.06
C ALA A 193 -8.38 -4.08 13.36
N ARG A 194 -8.57 -4.24 12.05
CA ARG A 194 -7.86 -5.26 11.25
C ARG A 194 -6.34 -5.06 11.24
N LEU A 195 -5.87 -3.82 11.23
CA LEU A 195 -4.45 -3.50 11.31
C LEU A 195 -3.86 -3.93 12.67
N ALA A 196 -4.56 -3.62 13.76
CA ALA A 196 -4.15 -4.02 15.11
C ALA A 196 -4.12 -5.56 15.26
N GLU A 197 -5.13 -6.23 14.72
CA GLU A 197 -5.21 -7.69 14.66
C GLU A 197 -4.03 -8.30 13.90
N ALA A 198 -3.77 -7.81 12.68
CA ALA A 198 -2.67 -8.31 11.87
C ALA A 198 -1.31 -8.11 12.57
N ARG A 199 -1.11 -6.99 13.28
CA ARG A 199 0.10 -6.75 14.08
C ARG A 199 0.23 -7.71 15.26
N ALA A 200 -0.85 -7.94 15.99
CA ALA A 200 -0.86 -8.90 17.09
C ALA A 200 -0.50 -10.31 16.57
N ARG A 201 -1.05 -10.71 15.42
CA ARG A 201 -0.73 -11.97 14.77
C ARG A 201 0.74 -12.08 14.36
N LEU A 202 1.30 -11.03 13.75
CA LEU A 202 2.73 -11.02 13.42
C LEU A 202 3.57 -11.24 14.66
N HIS A 203 3.30 -10.53 15.77
CA HIS A 203 4.02 -10.75 17.02
C HIS A 203 3.89 -12.17 17.56
N THR A 204 2.70 -12.80 17.45
CA THR A 204 2.54 -14.21 17.87
C THR A 204 3.31 -15.18 16.97
N ILE A 205 3.34 -14.95 15.65
CA ILE A 205 4.09 -15.77 14.70
C ILE A 205 5.59 -15.58 14.91
N GLU A 206 6.04 -14.36 15.21
CA GLU A 206 7.44 -14.05 15.51
C GLU A 206 7.88 -14.73 16.81
N ALA A 207 7.06 -14.66 17.87
CA ALA A 207 7.32 -15.38 19.11
C ALA A 207 7.35 -16.91 18.89
N ALA A 208 6.43 -17.42 18.07
CA ALA A 208 6.38 -18.84 17.69
C ALA A 208 7.54 -19.28 16.81
N GLY A 209 8.08 -18.40 15.95
CA GLY A 209 9.25 -18.68 15.12
C GLY A 209 10.55 -18.64 15.91
N SER A 210 10.63 -17.80 16.95
CA SER A 210 11.80 -17.73 17.85
C SER A 210 11.94 -18.95 18.76
N ARG A 211 10.82 -19.60 19.09
CA ARG A 211 10.78 -20.88 19.80
C ARG A 211 10.82 -21.95 18.72
N SER A 212 11.83 -22.82 18.68
CA SER A 212 11.91 -23.92 17.70
C SER A 212 10.81 -24.96 17.93
N LEU A 213 9.56 -24.62 17.63
CA LEU A 213 8.38 -25.46 17.84
C LEU A 213 8.39 -26.63 16.86
N ASN A 214 7.87 -27.78 17.32
CA ASN A 214 7.69 -28.93 16.45
C ASN A 214 6.54 -28.67 15.45
N GLN A 215 6.58 -29.28 14.25
CA GLN A 215 5.59 -29.01 13.19
C GLN A 215 4.13 -29.20 13.65
N ALA A 216 3.86 -30.17 14.52
CA ALA A 216 2.55 -30.41 15.09
C ALA A 216 2.07 -29.28 16.02
N GLU A 217 2.98 -28.70 16.81
CA GLU A 217 2.69 -27.58 17.71
C GLU A 217 2.41 -26.30 16.91
N THR A 218 3.17 -26.07 15.84
CA THR A 218 2.94 -24.98 14.88
C THR A 218 1.55 -25.07 14.26
N GLN A 219 1.12 -26.26 13.80
CA GLN A 219 -0.21 -26.45 13.22
C GLN A 219 -1.33 -26.25 14.25
N ALA A 220 -1.17 -26.76 15.47
CA ALA A 220 -2.14 -26.57 16.54
C ALA A 220 -2.28 -25.08 16.90
N MET A 221 -1.17 -24.34 16.95
CA MET A 221 -1.18 -22.90 17.18
C MET A 221 -1.85 -22.13 16.04
N LEU A 222 -1.54 -22.46 14.78
CA LEU A 222 -2.18 -21.82 13.61
C LEU A 222 -3.69 -22.07 13.58
N ARG A 223 -4.15 -23.28 13.93
CA ARG A 223 -5.59 -23.57 14.07
C ARG A 223 -6.26 -22.77 15.19
N ARG A 224 -5.55 -22.53 16.30
CA ARG A 224 -6.07 -21.69 17.38
C ARG A 224 -6.17 -20.22 16.94
N LEU A 225 -5.18 -19.74 16.19
CA LEU A 225 -5.18 -18.39 15.61
C LEU A 225 -6.31 -18.21 14.59
N SER A 226 -6.56 -19.20 13.72
CA SER A 226 -7.68 -19.17 12.78
C SER A 226 -9.02 -19.24 13.50
N ALA A 227 -9.18 -20.08 14.53
CA ALA A 227 -10.42 -20.14 15.31
C ALA A 227 -10.71 -18.82 16.06
N THR A 228 -9.67 -18.09 16.46
CA THR A 228 -9.83 -16.76 17.08
C THR A 228 -10.33 -15.72 16.06
N GLN A 229 -10.02 -15.91 14.76
CA GLN A 229 -10.48 -15.03 13.68
C GLN A 229 -12.00 -15.04 13.54
N ASP A 230 -12.65 -16.19 13.71
CA ASP A 230 -14.09 -16.34 13.48
C ASP A 230 -14.95 -15.64 14.54
N HIS A 231 -14.41 -15.37 15.72
CA HIS A 231 -15.13 -14.75 16.84
C HIS A 231 -14.90 -13.24 16.98
N LEU A 232 -13.98 -12.65 16.21
CA LEU A 232 -13.63 -11.24 16.30
C LEU A 232 -14.69 -10.23 15.81
N PRO A 233 -15.50 -10.48 14.76
CA PRO A 233 -16.54 -9.51 14.38
C PRO A 233 -17.53 -9.27 15.52
N LEU A 234 -17.79 -10.29 16.34
CA LEU A 234 -18.62 -10.20 17.53
C LEU A 234 -18.01 -9.25 18.59
N VAL A 235 -16.70 -9.28 18.78
CA VAL A 235 -16.00 -8.42 19.75
C VAL A 235 -16.03 -6.95 19.30
N ILE A 236 -15.89 -6.70 18.00
CA ILE A 236 -15.99 -5.35 17.43
C ILE A 236 -17.43 -4.84 17.53
N GLU A 237 -18.43 -5.68 17.26
CA GLU A 237 -19.84 -5.34 17.46
C GLU A 237 -20.14 -5.07 18.94
N MET A 238 -19.56 -5.83 19.86
CA MET A 238 -19.70 -5.60 21.30
C MET A 238 -19.07 -4.27 21.74
N ASP A 239 -17.86 -3.92 21.30
CA ASP A 239 -17.24 -2.61 21.61
C ASP A 239 -18.06 -1.46 21.01
N GLN A 240 -18.62 -1.65 19.81
CA GLN A 240 -19.52 -0.65 19.21
C GLN A 240 -20.83 -0.50 19.98
N LEU A 241 -21.42 -1.60 20.44
CA LEU A 241 -22.63 -1.59 21.27
C LEU A 241 -22.36 -0.96 22.63
N GLU A 242 -21.22 -1.24 23.25
CA GLU A 242 -20.79 -0.62 24.51
C GLU A 242 -20.64 0.90 24.35
N ARG A 243 -19.95 1.35 23.29
CA ARG A 243 -19.83 2.79 22.99
C ARG A 243 -21.17 3.46 22.72
N LYS A 244 -22.09 2.79 22.03
CA LYS A 244 -23.45 3.29 21.82
C LYS A 244 -24.20 3.41 23.15
N SER A 245 -24.11 2.40 24.01
CA SER A 245 -24.76 2.45 25.33
C SER A 245 -24.20 3.57 26.22
N LEU A 246 -22.89 3.84 26.15
CA LEU A 246 -22.28 4.95 26.87
C LEU A 246 -22.76 6.30 26.34
N GLN A 247 -22.90 6.47 25.03
CA GLN A 247 -23.42 7.70 24.43
C GLN A 247 -24.90 7.93 24.74
N GLU A 248 -25.72 6.87 24.76
CA GLU A 248 -27.13 6.96 25.15
C GLU A 248 -27.25 7.34 26.63
N ALA A 249 -26.48 6.68 27.52
CA ALA A 249 -26.46 7.03 28.94
C ALA A 249 -26.02 8.49 29.19
N GLU A 250 -25.05 8.99 28.43
CA GLU A 250 -24.57 10.37 28.54
C GLU A 250 -25.61 11.39 28.03
N ARG A 251 -26.40 11.02 27.01
CA ARG A 251 -27.54 11.84 26.53
C ARG A 251 -28.66 11.88 27.55
N ASP A 252 -29.02 10.73 28.12
CA ASP A 252 -30.08 10.64 29.13
C ASP A 252 -29.73 11.46 30.39
N LEU A 253 -28.45 11.47 30.79
CA LEU A 253 -27.97 12.31 31.89
C LEU A 253 -28.11 13.80 31.56
N LYS A 254 -27.71 14.23 30.36
CA LYS A 254 -27.88 15.62 29.92
C LYS A 254 -29.34 16.04 29.83
N GLU A 255 -30.22 15.17 29.34
CA GLU A 255 -31.67 15.46 29.31
C GLU A 255 -32.23 15.64 30.71
N ARG A 256 -31.84 14.78 31.66
CA ARG A 256 -32.23 14.92 33.07
C ARG A 256 -31.73 16.21 33.70
N GLU A 257 -30.47 16.57 33.50
CA GLU A 257 -29.92 17.85 33.98
C GLU A 257 -30.68 19.05 33.37
N SER A 258 -30.98 19.02 32.07
CA SER A 258 -31.76 20.09 31.42
C SER A 258 -33.20 20.20 31.91
N SER A 259 -33.81 19.06 32.31
CA SER A 259 -35.17 19.04 32.87
C SER A 259 -35.23 19.54 34.32
N LEU A 260 -34.14 19.39 35.08
CA LEU A 260 -34.01 19.89 36.45
C LEU A 260 -33.76 21.41 36.49
N ASP A 261 -33.11 21.95 35.46
CA ASP A 261 -32.84 23.39 35.32
C ASP A 261 -34.02 24.20 34.76
N THR A 262 -35.18 23.59 34.50
CA THR A 262 -36.41 24.32 34.15
C THR A 262 -37.20 24.59 35.44
N PRO A 263 -37.12 25.78 36.05
CA PRO A 263 -37.83 26.05 37.29
C PRO A 263 -39.32 26.14 36.94
N GLY A 264 -40.11 25.25 37.54
CA GLY A 264 -41.56 25.33 37.50
C GLY A 264 -42.01 26.74 37.86
N GLY A 265 -42.74 27.35 36.93
CA GLY A 265 -43.43 28.61 37.16
C GLY A 265 -44.28 28.50 38.42
N SER A 266 -43.88 29.22 39.45
CA SER A 266 -44.77 29.64 40.52
C SER A 266 -45.67 30.74 39.95
N GLY A 267 -46.82 30.31 39.44
CA GLY A 267 -47.99 31.17 39.33
C GLY A 267 -48.67 31.32 40.69
N SER A 268 -49.41 32.43 40.82
CA SER A 268 -50.45 32.70 41.82
C SER A 268 -50.02 33.38 43.12
N SER A 269 -50.34 34.67 43.25
CA SER A 269 -51.51 35.07 44.06
C SER A 269 -52.00 36.47 43.69
N ARG A 270 -53.33 36.60 43.80
CA ARG A 270 -54.19 37.76 43.57
C ARG A 270 -53.82 38.99 44.39
#